data_AF-A0A923NIM4-F1
#
_entry.id   AF-A0A923NIM4-F1
#
_cell.length_a   1.000
_cell.length_b   1.000
_cell.length_c   1.000
_cell.angle_alpha   90.00
_cell.angle_beta   90.00
_cell.angle_gamma   90.00
#
_symmetry.space_group_name_H-M   'P 1'
#
loop_
_entity.id
_entity.type
_entity.pdbx_description
1 polymer ?
#
loop_
_entity_poly.entity_id
_entity_poly.type
_entity_poly.pdbx_seq_one_letter_code
_entity_poly.pdbx_strand_id
1 'polypeptide(L)'
;MKQKLFKLLAALAAGLIAGFSLFACQHSVQPSVNSSGNIKWVDFDVTYEALEQTMELDIQTYDQQPHINWIDSLAYLGAKYGGDFSKYDQTDLEPFVSHLQSGQKLEDFTKDYKYFPYYKKAYGAVLNGFLGYFKREVPNEDGSGETHWVEQYGLKGFFPLAEGYHYTHADDFGKPRSYGYSRKHLGHDLAAATGTPVVAAEGGIIEAIGWNQYGGWRIGIRSFDKERYYYYAHLQKDHPYVENLYVGQSVTAGQVIGYVGQTGYSLKENTNNIDTPHLHFGMQLVLDEEAKDSPNQVWIDLYALTKLLSHHTSEVVPDGEEYVRRYQFSEESYYLASAKEELQQTQTLENSQPQESDTAQDPRQQVRLPVLMYHSLLKDPAMQNSYVISPKLFEQDLKYLKKHGYTSILMSDLIAYVENGRPLPEKPILITFDDGYYNNYLYAFPLLKKYQEKAVISIIGKETDKDSRSGGGHATYSSLTWEQVQEMAASGLVEIQNHSYNCHKNTGGRNGVKRKSGESRQAYDRFLKKDLSKLQTKIQDATGTAPSTFTYPFGAVSRSSLKTIKKLGFKASLGCEEGINTIKKGDPDSLYFLKRCLRTPEKSSARFFETMGKK
;
A
#
# COMPACT_ATOMS: atom_id res chain seq x y z
N MET A 1 -23.28 26.43 -84.18
CA MET A 1 -22.52 25.19 -83.88
C MET A 1 -21.83 25.31 -82.52
N LYS A 2 -22.62 25.34 -81.44
CA LYS A 2 -22.18 25.22 -80.05
C LYS A 2 -22.65 23.84 -79.57
N GLN A 3 -21.88 22.77 -79.81
CA GLN A 3 -22.19 21.45 -79.25
C GLN A 3 -21.07 20.39 -79.31
N LYS A 4 -19.80 20.75 -79.55
CA LYS A 4 -18.69 19.77 -79.59
C LYS A 4 -17.43 20.21 -78.83
N LEU A 5 -17.59 20.98 -77.75
CA LEU A 5 -16.48 21.31 -76.83
C LEU A 5 -16.79 20.94 -75.36
N PHE A 6 -17.74 20.01 -75.14
CA PHE A 6 -18.17 19.58 -73.81
C PHE A 6 -18.01 18.07 -73.54
N LYS A 7 -17.25 17.35 -74.39
CA LYS A 7 -17.06 15.89 -74.25
C LYS A 7 -15.61 15.39 -74.28
N LEU A 8 -14.62 16.27 -74.11
CA LEU A 8 -13.21 15.85 -74.03
C LEU A 8 -12.46 16.34 -72.77
N LEU A 9 -13.20 16.81 -71.75
CA LEU A 9 -12.67 17.13 -70.41
C LEU A 9 -13.19 16.17 -69.32
N ALA A 10 -13.92 15.12 -69.70
CA ALA A 10 -14.54 14.16 -68.77
C ALA A 10 -13.95 12.74 -68.80
N ALA A 11 -12.83 12.50 -69.51
CA ALA A 11 -12.27 11.15 -69.65
C ALA A 11 -10.75 11.04 -69.39
N LEU A 12 -10.12 12.09 -68.86
CA LEU A 12 -8.72 12.08 -68.38
C LEU A 12 -8.60 12.40 -66.87
N ALA A 13 -9.73 12.40 -66.15
CA ALA A 13 -9.78 12.52 -64.69
C ALA A 13 -10.08 11.19 -63.97
N ALA A 14 -10.03 10.05 -64.68
CA ALA A 14 -10.44 8.74 -64.16
C ALA A 14 -9.31 7.69 -64.09
N GLY A 15 -8.05 8.09 -64.15
CA GLY A 15 -6.96 7.11 -64.16
C GLY A 15 -5.60 7.69 -63.82
N LEU A 16 -5.46 8.30 -62.63
CA LEU A 16 -4.18 8.53 -61.94
C LEU A 16 -4.37 9.13 -60.52
N ILE A 17 -5.35 8.63 -59.76
CA ILE A 17 -5.40 8.78 -58.28
C ILE A 17 -5.76 7.40 -57.71
N ALA A 18 -4.83 6.47 -57.86
CA ALA A 18 -4.81 5.19 -57.17
C ALA A 18 -3.44 5.08 -56.50
N GLY A 19 -3.28 5.85 -55.43
CA GLY A 19 -2.06 5.96 -54.65
C GLY A 19 -2.17 7.16 -53.73
N PHE A 20 -2.18 6.93 -52.42
CA PHE A 20 -2.23 7.95 -51.36
C PHE A 20 -3.53 8.75 -51.24
N SER A 21 -4.58 8.10 -50.73
CA SER A 21 -5.64 8.75 -49.94
C SER A 21 -6.42 7.67 -49.18
N LEU A 22 -5.79 7.06 -48.18
CA LEU A 22 -6.47 6.27 -47.16
C LEU A 22 -6.23 6.98 -45.82
N PHE A 23 -7.20 7.81 -45.48
CA PHE A 23 -7.60 8.20 -44.12
C PHE A 23 -6.51 8.78 -43.20
N ALA A 24 -6.18 10.05 -43.43
CA ALA A 24 -6.00 10.97 -42.30
C ALA A 24 -7.41 11.34 -41.79
N CYS A 25 -7.95 10.49 -40.94
CA CYS A 25 -9.04 10.85 -40.05
C CYS A 25 -8.48 10.59 -38.65
N GLN A 26 -8.10 11.68 -37.95
CA GLN A 26 -7.92 11.66 -36.50
C GLN A 26 -9.24 11.16 -35.91
N HIS A 27 -9.37 9.84 -35.78
CA HIS A 27 -10.42 9.26 -34.99
C HIS A 27 -10.04 9.58 -33.56
N SER A 28 -10.80 10.46 -32.91
CA SER A 28 -11.04 10.32 -31.49
C SER A 28 -11.43 8.85 -31.26
N VAL A 29 -10.51 8.08 -30.68
CA VAL A 29 -10.75 6.67 -30.43
C VAL A 29 -11.90 6.62 -29.44
N GLN A 30 -13.05 6.08 -29.86
CA GLN A 30 -14.17 5.98 -28.94
C GLN A 30 -13.71 5.16 -27.72
N PRO A 31 -13.96 5.64 -26.48
CA PRO A 31 -13.66 4.90 -25.27
C PRO A 31 -14.17 3.47 -25.36
N SER A 32 -13.27 2.50 -25.44
CA SER A 32 -13.62 1.10 -25.66
C SER A 32 -13.34 0.26 -24.41
N VAL A 33 -14.37 -0.43 -23.96
CA VAL A 33 -14.35 -1.35 -22.82
C VAL A 33 -14.40 -2.77 -23.37
N ASN A 34 -13.61 -3.69 -22.83
CA ASN A 34 -13.69 -5.10 -23.22
C ASN A 34 -14.96 -5.77 -22.65
N SER A 35 -15.25 -7.00 -23.07
CA SER A 35 -16.41 -7.79 -22.61
C SER A 35 -16.47 -8.01 -21.09
N SER A 36 -15.37 -7.73 -20.38
CA SER A 36 -15.22 -7.86 -18.92
C SER A 36 -15.33 -6.52 -18.17
N GLY A 37 -15.55 -5.39 -18.86
CA GLY A 37 -15.62 -4.08 -18.22
C GLY A 37 -14.27 -3.35 -18.06
N ASN A 38 -13.17 -3.87 -18.63
CA ASN A 38 -11.84 -3.26 -18.52
C ASN A 38 -11.57 -2.28 -19.67
N ILE A 39 -10.96 -1.15 -19.33
CA ILE A 39 -10.54 -0.13 -20.28
C ILE A 39 -9.40 -0.70 -21.12
N LYS A 40 -9.51 -0.63 -22.45
CA LYS A 40 -8.45 -1.11 -23.36
C LYS A 40 -7.38 -0.06 -23.65
N TRP A 41 -7.71 1.21 -23.48
CA TRP A 41 -6.87 2.35 -23.81
C TRP A 41 -7.25 3.55 -22.95
N VAL A 42 -6.27 4.32 -22.52
CA VAL A 42 -6.45 5.57 -21.76
C VAL A 42 -5.69 6.67 -22.49
N ASP A 43 -6.42 7.63 -23.03
CA ASP A 43 -5.85 8.92 -23.45
C ASP A 43 -5.87 9.86 -22.24
N PHE A 44 -4.69 10.27 -21.79
CA PHE A 44 -4.51 11.16 -20.64
C PHE A 44 -3.89 12.48 -21.10
N ASP A 45 -4.60 13.17 -21.99
CA ASP A 45 -4.16 14.46 -22.54
C ASP A 45 -4.56 15.64 -21.64
N VAL A 46 -4.69 15.41 -20.33
CA VAL A 46 -5.09 16.44 -19.37
C VAL A 46 -4.00 17.50 -19.29
N THR A 47 -4.36 18.78 -19.49
CA THR A 47 -3.40 19.89 -19.43
C THR A 47 -2.92 20.16 -18.01
N TYR A 48 -1.76 20.81 -17.87
CA TYR A 48 -1.24 21.25 -16.57
C TYR A 48 -2.25 22.12 -15.84
N GLU A 49 -2.86 23.07 -16.55
CA GLU A 49 -3.81 24.04 -16.00
C GLU A 49 -5.06 23.36 -15.43
N ALA A 50 -5.55 22.30 -16.09
CA ALA A 50 -6.68 21.52 -15.60
C ALA A 50 -6.30 20.65 -14.38
N LEU A 51 -5.10 20.05 -14.38
CA LEU A 51 -4.59 19.31 -13.22
C LEU A 51 -4.44 20.22 -12.00
N GLU A 52 -3.80 21.37 -12.17
CA GLU A 52 -3.58 22.36 -11.11
C GLU A 52 -4.91 22.87 -10.55
N GLN A 53 -5.81 23.37 -11.41
CA GLN A 53 -7.09 23.92 -10.96
C GLN A 53 -7.92 22.88 -10.18
N THR A 54 -8.04 21.66 -10.69
CA THR A 54 -8.85 20.62 -10.04
C THR A 54 -8.21 20.10 -8.76
N MET A 55 -6.88 20.00 -8.72
CA MET A 55 -6.12 19.63 -7.52
C MET A 55 -6.27 20.68 -6.42
N GLU A 56 -6.09 21.97 -6.74
CA GLU A 56 -6.25 23.06 -5.78
C GLU A 56 -7.66 23.10 -5.20
N LEU A 57 -8.67 22.93 -6.05
CA LEU A 57 -10.06 22.94 -5.63
C LEU A 57 -10.40 21.77 -4.70
N ASP A 58 -9.87 20.57 -4.98
CA ASP A 58 -10.01 19.40 -4.09
C ASP A 58 -9.38 19.69 -2.73
N ILE A 59 -8.12 20.15 -2.70
CA ILE A 59 -7.42 20.47 -1.47
C ILE A 59 -8.16 21.55 -0.66
N GLN A 60 -8.62 22.62 -1.30
CA GLN A 60 -9.31 23.73 -0.63
C GLN A 60 -10.66 23.33 -0.06
N THR A 61 -11.37 22.40 -0.71
CA THR A 61 -12.73 22.00 -0.34
C THR A 61 -12.78 20.70 0.44
N TYR A 62 -11.64 20.06 0.71
CA TYR A 62 -11.59 18.75 1.36
C TYR A 62 -12.35 18.67 2.69
N ASP A 63 -12.16 19.66 3.56
CA ASP A 63 -12.86 19.75 4.85
C ASP A 63 -14.20 20.50 4.77
N GLN A 64 -14.65 20.84 3.55
CA GLN A 64 -15.92 21.54 3.31
C GLN A 64 -17.01 20.57 2.85
N GLN A 65 -18.27 21.00 2.98
CA GLN A 65 -19.41 20.29 2.40
C GLN A 65 -20.13 21.21 1.41
N PRO A 66 -20.12 20.89 0.11
CA PRO A 66 -19.56 19.68 -0.52
C PRO A 66 -18.03 19.74 -0.70
N HIS A 67 -17.37 18.58 -0.60
CA HIS A 67 -16.00 18.39 -1.12
C HIS A 67 -16.04 18.23 -2.64
N ILE A 68 -15.15 18.93 -3.34
CA ILE A 68 -15.08 18.91 -4.80
C ILE A 68 -13.90 18.04 -5.23
N ASN A 69 -14.18 16.76 -5.46
CA ASN A 69 -13.15 15.78 -5.80
C ASN A 69 -12.50 16.06 -7.18
N TRP A 70 -11.18 16.03 -7.26
CA TRP A 70 -10.43 16.32 -8.49
C TRP A 70 -10.63 15.26 -9.58
N ILE A 71 -10.78 13.98 -9.23
CA ILE A 71 -11.04 12.92 -10.23
C ILE A 71 -12.42 13.11 -10.85
N ASP A 72 -13.43 13.46 -10.04
CA ASP A 72 -14.78 13.74 -10.54
C ASP A 72 -14.80 15.01 -11.41
N SER A 73 -14.05 16.04 -11.00
CA SER A 73 -13.89 17.28 -11.76
C SER A 73 -13.23 17.03 -13.12
N LEU A 74 -12.12 16.29 -13.14
CA LEU A 74 -11.43 15.91 -14.37
C LEU A 74 -12.30 14.99 -15.24
N ALA A 75 -13.04 14.06 -14.65
CA ALA A 75 -13.95 13.18 -15.39
C ALA A 75 -15.10 13.94 -16.04
N TYR A 76 -15.62 14.98 -15.36
CA TYR A 76 -16.61 15.90 -15.91
C TYR A 76 -16.05 16.66 -17.11
N LEU A 77 -14.87 17.27 -16.98
CA LEU A 77 -14.20 17.98 -18.07
C LEU A 77 -13.84 17.04 -19.23
N GLY A 78 -13.31 15.85 -18.93
CA GLY A 78 -13.01 14.82 -19.92
C GLY A 78 -14.25 14.40 -20.69
N ALA A 79 -15.39 14.21 -20.01
CA ALA A 79 -16.65 13.88 -20.65
C ALA A 79 -17.22 15.04 -21.48
N LYS A 80 -16.99 16.30 -21.06
CA LYS A 80 -17.36 17.52 -21.79
C LYS A 80 -16.54 17.68 -23.08
N TYR A 81 -15.23 17.46 -23.02
CA TYR A 81 -14.34 17.64 -24.17
C TYR A 81 -14.12 16.39 -25.02
N GLY A 82 -14.63 15.23 -24.58
CA GLY A 82 -14.30 13.95 -25.22
C GLY A 82 -12.84 13.56 -25.04
N GLY A 83 -12.22 13.95 -23.92
CA GLY A 83 -10.83 13.63 -23.56
C GLY A 83 -9.77 14.58 -24.12
N ASP A 84 -10.15 15.51 -25.00
CA ASP A 84 -9.24 16.49 -25.62
C ASP A 84 -9.21 17.80 -24.82
N PHE A 85 -8.24 17.97 -23.92
CA PHE A 85 -8.09 19.18 -23.11
C PHE A 85 -7.39 20.33 -23.85
N SER A 86 -7.09 20.22 -25.16
CA SER A 86 -6.44 21.31 -25.91
C SER A 86 -7.27 22.61 -25.95
N LYS A 87 -8.57 22.52 -25.67
CA LYS A 87 -9.51 23.64 -25.59
C LYS A 87 -10.00 23.93 -24.17
N TYR A 88 -9.29 23.39 -23.17
CA TYR A 88 -9.65 23.61 -21.78
C TYR A 88 -9.71 25.10 -21.44
N ASP A 89 -10.77 25.50 -20.75
CA ASP A 89 -10.97 26.83 -20.20
C ASP A 89 -11.31 26.70 -18.71
N GLN A 90 -10.70 27.52 -17.86
CA GLN A 90 -10.89 27.44 -16.40
C GLN A 90 -12.36 27.66 -15.99
N THR A 91 -13.13 28.42 -16.76
CA THR A 91 -14.56 28.70 -16.47
C THR A 91 -15.45 27.48 -16.72
N ASP A 92 -14.98 26.48 -17.47
CA ASP A 92 -15.77 25.31 -17.82
C ASP A 92 -16.04 24.37 -16.64
N LEU A 93 -15.32 24.55 -15.51
CA LEU A 93 -15.56 23.84 -14.26
C LEU A 93 -16.62 24.54 -13.38
N GLU A 94 -16.95 25.81 -13.62
CA GLU A 94 -17.93 26.56 -12.84
C GLU A 94 -19.32 25.89 -12.76
N PRO A 95 -19.87 25.30 -13.85
CA PRO A 95 -21.15 24.59 -13.76
C PRO A 95 -21.07 23.38 -12.84
N PHE A 96 -19.98 22.62 -12.88
CA PHE A 96 -19.77 21.45 -12.02
C PHE A 96 -19.76 21.84 -10.54
N VAL A 97 -18.98 22.86 -10.20
CA VAL A 97 -18.92 23.43 -8.85
C VAL A 97 -20.29 23.94 -8.40
N SER A 98 -20.97 24.70 -9.25
CA SER A 98 -22.30 25.25 -8.97
C SER A 98 -23.34 24.17 -8.71
N HIS A 99 -23.34 23.09 -9.49
CA HIS A 99 -24.23 21.96 -9.27
C HIS A 99 -24.00 21.33 -7.89
N LEU A 100 -22.76 21.02 -7.54
CA LEU A 100 -22.42 20.43 -6.23
C LEU A 100 -22.78 21.39 -5.07
N GLN A 101 -22.41 22.66 -5.17
CA GLN A 101 -22.70 23.68 -4.14
C GLN A 101 -24.21 23.91 -3.95
N SER A 102 -25.02 23.72 -5.00
CA SER A 102 -26.48 23.78 -4.91
C SER A 102 -27.11 22.53 -4.25
N GLY A 103 -26.30 21.54 -3.87
CA GLY A 103 -26.75 20.29 -3.26
C GLY A 103 -27.21 19.23 -4.26
N GLN A 104 -27.00 19.43 -5.57
CA GLN A 104 -27.27 18.40 -6.57
C GLN A 104 -26.24 17.27 -6.45
N LYS A 105 -26.71 16.03 -6.58
CA LYS A 105 -25.82 14.87 -6.55
C LYS A 105 -25.07 14.75 -7.87
N LEU A 106 -23.82 14.32 -7.81
CA LEU A 106 -22.96 14.11 -8.97
C LEU A 106 -23.67 13.29 -10.05
N GLU A 107 -24.34 12.20 -9.65
CA GLU A 107 -25.01 11.28 -10.56
C GLU A 107 -26.15 11.94 -11.35
N ASP A 108 -26.81 12.96 -10.78
CA ASP A 108 -27.99 13.58 -11.38
C ASP A 108 -27.64 14.46 -12.57
N PHE A 109 -26.56 15.24 -12.48
CA PHE A 109 -26.14 16.16 -13.53
C PHE A 109 -25.11 15.56 -14.49
N THR A 110 -24.48 14.42 -14.14
CA THR A 110 -23.60 13.68 -15.06
C THR A 110 -24.30 12.52 -15.78
N LYS A 111 -25.58 12.23 -15.52
CA LYS A 111 -26.30 11.09 -16.11
C LYS A 111 -26.28 11.05 -17.65
N ASP A 112 -26.30 12.22 -18.28
CA ASP A 112 -26.35 12.35 -19.74
C ASP A 112 -24.94 12.36 -20.37
N TYR A 113 -23.89 12.39 -19.53
CA TYR A 113 -22.50 12.32 -19.97
C TYR A 113 -22.09 10.87 -20.15
N LYS A 114 -22.39 10.31 -21.32
CA LYS A 114 -22.14 8.89 -21.70
C LYS A 114 -20.76 8.36 -21.28
N TYR A 115 -19.71 9.19 -21.38
CA TYR A 115 -18.33 8.79 -21.10
C TYR A 115 -17.81 9.21 -19.72
N PHE A 116 -18.61 9.87 -18.88
CA PHE A 116 -18.20 10.24 -17.52
C PHE A 116 -17.68 9.05 -16.69
N PRO A 117 -18.36 7.88 -16.65
CA PRO A 117 -17.84 6.71 -15.90
C PRO A 117 -16.51 6.19 -16.46
N TYR A 118 -16.29 6.32 -17.77
CA TYR A 118 -15.03 5.94 -18.39
C TYR A 118 -13.90 6.86 -17.93
N TYR A 119 -14.07 8.18 -18.04
CA TYR A 119 -13.05 9.14 -17.62
C TYR A 119 -12.78 9.09 -16.12
N LYS A 120 -13.82 8.91 -15.29
CA LYS A 120 -13.66 8.70 -13.84
C LYS A 120 -12.76 7.50 -13.52
N LYS A 121 -12.97 6.37 -14.21
CA LYS A 121 -12.13 5.18 -14.04
C LYS A 121 -10.72 5.37 -14.63
N ALA A 122 -10.61 5.99 -15.80
CA ALA A 122 -9.34 6.21 -16.49
C ALA A 122 -8.43 7.16 -15.72
N TYR A 123 -8.94 8.34 -15.35
CA TYR A 123 -8.19 9.34 -14.60
C TYR A 123 -7.94 8.90 -13.17
N GLY A 124 -8.89 8.18 -12.56
CA GLY A 124 -8.67 7.49 -11.29
C GLY A 124 -7.46 6.54 -11.34
N ALA A 125 -7.34 5.70 -12.37
CA ALA A 125 -6.20 4.79 -12.47
C ALA A 125 -4.84 5.51 -12.55
N VAL A 126 -4.80 6.69 -13.16
CA VAL A 126 -3.59 7.52 -13.28
C VAL A 126 -3.28 8.26 -11.98
N LEU A 127 -4.30 8.77 -11.29
CA LEU A 127 -4.13 9.82 -10.27
C LEU A 127 -4.56 9.40 -8.87
N ASN A 128 -5.32 8.32 -8.71
CA ASN A 128 -5.66 7.82 -7.37
C ASN A 128 -4.37 7.56 -6.58
N GLY A 129 -4.34 8.04 -5.34
CA GLY A 129 -3.14 7.97 -4.50
C GLY A 129 -2.23 9.22 -4.57
N PHE A 130 -2.44 10.15 -5.51
CA PHE A 130 -1.66 11.39 -5.58
C PHE A 130 -2.16 12.46 -4.62
N LEU A 131 -3.45 12.50 -4.29
CA LEU A 131 -3.99 13.33 -3.20
C LEU A 131 -4.31 12.49 -1.97
N GLY A 132 -4.10 13.05 -0.79
CA GLY A 132 -4.47 12.41 0.47
C GLY A 132 -3.83 13.06 1.70
N TYR A 133 -4.14 12.50 2.86
CA TYR A 133 -3.44 12.86 4.10
C TYR A 133 -2.03 12.30 4.13
N PHE A 134 -1.10 13.13 4.57
CA PHE A 134 0.28 12.74 4.85
C PHE A 134 0.86 13.56 6.00
N LYS A 135 1.95 13.05 6.54
CA LYS A 135 2.80 13.70 7.52
C LYS A 135 4.14 14.00 6.87
N ARG A 136 4.66 15.19 7.07
CA ARG A 136 6.02 15.54 6.69
C ARG A 136 6.74 16.24 7.82
N GLU A 137 8.04 16.05 7.91
CA GLU A 137 8.88 16.91 8.72
C GLU A 137 9.06 18.26 8.02
N VAL A 138 9.02 19.33 8.79
CA VAL A 138 9.34 20.68 8.34
C VAL A 138 10.32 21.31 9.35
N PRO A 139 11.23 22.19 8.90
CA PRO A 139 12.13 22.89 9.81
C PRO A 139 11.35 23.85 10.71
N ASN A 140 11.79 24.00 11.96
CA ASN A 140 11.25 25.00 12.87
C ASN A 140 11.60 26.41 12.37
N GLU A 141 10.64 27.35 12.50
CA GLU A 141 10.82 28.76 12.10
C GLU A 141 11.84 29.50 12.96
N ASP A 142 12.27 28.92 14.08
CA ASP A 142 13.23 29.50 15.02
C ASP A 142 14.70 29.43 14.55
N GLY A 143 14.97 28.78 13.41
CA GLY A 143 16.30 28.63 12.85
C GLY A 143 17.22 27.68 13.62
N SER A 144 16.68 26.89 14.56
CA SER A 144 17.43 25.92 15.37
C SER A 144 17.99 24.74 14.55
N GLY A 145 17.44 24.50 13.36
CA GLY A 145 17.72 23.30 12.57
C GLY A 145 16.97 22.06 13.05
N GLU A 146 16.18 22.17 14.13
CA GLU A 146 15.25 21.12 14.56
C GLU A 146 14.03 21.06 13.62
N THR A 147 13.41 19.90 13.51
CA THR A 147 12.22 19.67 12.69
C THR A 147 11.03 19.28 13.55
N HIS A 148 9.81 19.52 13.05
CA HIS A 148 8.58 18.99 13.62
C HIS A 148 7.71 18.36 12.53
N TRP A 149 6.82 17.46 12.94
CA TRP A 149 5.88 16.81 12.03
C TRP A 149 4.64 17.66 11.83
N VAL A 150 4.26 17.87 10.57
CA VAL A 150 3.00 18.50 10.16
C VAL A 150 2.16 17.47 9.42
N GLU A 151 0.90 17.33 9.84
CA GLU A 151 -0.12 16.53 9.16
C GLU A 151 -0.97 17.46 8.28
N GLN A 152 -1.15 17.10 7.02
CA GLN A 152 -1.92 17.90 6.06
C GLN A 152 -2.54 17.02 4.97
N TYR A 153 -3.63 17.50 4.37
CA TYR A 153 -4.20 16.94 3.15
C TYR A 153 -3.62 17.66 1.93
N GLY A 154 -3.14 16.92 0.93
CA GLY A 154 -2.58 17.54 -0.28
C GLY A 154 -1.92 16.55 -1.24
N LEU A 155 -1.07 17.09 -2.11
CA LEU A 155 -0.28 16.33 -3.06
C LEU A 155 0.79 15.47 -2.35
N LYS A 156 0.73 14.16 -2.58
CA LYS A 156 1.64 13.14 -2.07
C LYS A 156 2.67 12.68 -3.09
N GLY A 157 2.35 12.78 -4.39
CA GLY A 157 3.26 12.41 -5.46
C GLY A 157 4.45 13.36 -5.52
N PHE A 158 5.65 12.85 -5.80
CA PHE A 158 6.88 13.64 -5.90
C PHE A 158 7.40 13.73 -7.34
N PHE A 159 8.02 14.85 -7.69
CA PHE A 159 8.85 14.92 -8.89
C PHE A 159 9.97 13.88 -8.81
N PRO A 160 10.28 13.14 -9.89
CA PRO A 160 11.19 11.99 -9.81
C PRO A 160 12.68 12.37 -9.73
N LEU A 161 13.03 13.66 -9.80
CA LEU A 161 14.37 14.17 -9.52
C LEU A 161 14.36 14.97 -8.20
N ALA A 162 15.44 14.87 -7.44
CA ALA A 162 15.58 15.60 -6.19
C ALA A 162 15.60 17.12 -6.38
N GLU A 163 15.20 17.84 -5.34
CA GLU A 163 15.15 19.31 -5.31
C GLU A 163 16.53 19.93 -5.52
N GLY A 164 16.58 21.07 -6.21
CA GLY A 164 17.80 21.85 -6.42
C GLY A 164 18.68 21.38 -7.58
N TYR A 165 18.35 20.29 -8.25
CA TYR A 165 19.07 19.81 -9.44
C TYR A 165 18.45 20.34 -10.73
N HIS A 166 19.29 20.94 -11.58
CA HIS A 166 18.85 21.45 -12.87
C HIS A 166 18.47 20.31 -13.84
N TYR A 167 17.34 20.47 -14.52
CA TYR A 167 16.89 19.56 -15.57
C TYR A 167 16.27 20.33 -16.75
N THR A 168 16.19 19.66 -17.90
CA THR A 168 15.45 20.12 -19.07
C THR A 168 14.60 18.98 -19.59
N HIS A 169 13.41 19.30 -20.11
CA HIS A 169 12.49 18.32 -20.67
C HIS A 169 11.61 18.97 -21.74
N ALA A 170 10.98 18.14 -22.57
CA ALA A 170 10.01 18.57 -23.56
C ALA A 170 8.93 17.49 -23.71
N ASP A 171 7.76 17.87 -24.19
CA ASP A 171 6.72 16.91 -24.58
C ASP A 171 7.30 15.95 -25.63
N ASP A 172 7.56 14.70 -25.23
CA ASP A 172 8.30 13.70 -25.99
C ASP A 172 7.62 12.33 -26.03
N PHE A 173 6.46 12.20 -25.38
CA PHE A 173 5.67 10.99 -25.41
C PHE A 173 5.18 10.71 -26.84
N GLY A 174 5.14 9.44 -27.23
CA GLY A 174 4.67 9.06 -28.57
C GLY A 174 5.60 9.40 -29.74
N LYS A 175 6.68 10.19 -29.54
CA LYS A 175 7.62 10.54 -30.61
C LYS A 175 8.32 9.30 -31.20
N PRO A 176 8.63 9.27 -32.51
CA PRO A 176 9.31 8.14 -33.13
C PRO A 176 10.70 7.90 -32.55
N ARG A 177 11.04 6.65 -32.26
CA ARG A 177 12.39 6.18 -31.89
C ARG A 177 12.77 4.99 -32.79
N SER A 178 14.05 4.87 -33.15
CA SER A 178 14.58 3.76 -33.94
C SER A 178 15.77 3.08 -33.23
N TYR A 179 15.63 1.80 -32.92
CA TYR A 179 16.75 0.91 -32.60
C TYR A 179 16.36 -0.51 -33.03
N GLY A 180 16.76 -0.90 -34.25
CA GLY A 180 16.38 -2.17 -34.88
C GLY A 180 14.98 -2.18 -35.56
N TYR A 181 14.00 -1.47 -35.00
CA TYR A 181 12.67 -1.22 -35.60
C TYR A 181 12.06 0.11 -35.11
N SER A 182 11.04 0.61 -35.80
CA SER A 182 10.32 1.85 -35.43
C SER A 182 9.37 1.60 -34.25
N ARG A 183 9.48 2.42 -33.21
CA ARG A 183 8.58 2.39 -32.05
C ARG A 183 8.27 3.80 -31.57
N LYS A 184 7.22 3.94 -30.75
CA LYS A 184 6.91 5.17 -30.03
C LYS A 184 7.72 5.27 -28.74
N HIS A 185 7.99 6.49 -28.29
CA HIS A 185 8.53 6.76 -26.96
C HIS A 185 7.43 6.56 -25.91
N LEU A 186 7.67 5.72 -24.90
CA LEU A 186 6.68 5.30 -23.89
C LEU A 186 7.14 5.71 -22.49
N GLY A 187 7.29 7.01 -22.29
CA GLY A 187 7.75 7.65 -21.06
C GLY A 187 8.13 9.09 -21.36
N HIS A 188 8.79 9.72 -20.39
CA HIS A 188 9.18 11.11 -20.42
C HIS A 188 10.66 11.25 -20.05
N ASP A 189 11.45 11.85 -20.94
CA ASP A 189 12.88 12.02 -20.73
C ASP A 189 13.18 13.34 -20.01
N LEU A 190 13.75 13.24 -18.81
CA LEU A 190 14.22 14.37 -18.01
C LEU A 190 15.75 14.45 -18.10
N ALA A 191 16.27 15.31 -18.98
CA ALA A 191 17.70 15.50 -19.13
C ALA A 191 18.29 16.24 -17.94
N ALA A 192 19.19 15.58 -17.22
CA ALA A 192 19.81 16.03 -15.98
C ALA A 192 21.22 15.46 -15.88
N ALA A 193 22.10 16.07 -15.09
CA ALA A 193 23.50 15.60 -14.98
C ALA A 193 23.57 14.17 -14.42
N THR A 194 24.54 13.37 -14.90
CA THR A 194 24.84 12.05 -14.31
C THR A 194 25.09 12.18 -12.81
N GLY A 195 24.49 11.29 -12.01
CA GLY A 195 24.57 11.34 -10.55
C GLY A 195 23.48 12.18 -9.88
N THR A 196 22.61 12.85 -10.65
CA THR A 196 21.43 13.53 -10.07
C THR A 196 20.56 12.50 -9.33
N PRO A 197 20.22 12.70 -8.04
CA PRO A 197 19.41 11.76 -7.29
C PRO A 197 17.99 11.63 -7.87
N VAL A 198 17.58 10.37 -8.07
CA VAL A 198 16.26 9.97 -8.52
C VAL A 198 15.46 9.51 -7.30
N VAL A 199 14.23 10.00 -7.17
CA VAL A 199 13.32 9.66 -6.06
C VAL A 199 12.08 8.93 -6.55
N ALA A 200 11.48 8.13 -5.68
CA ALA A 200 10.21 7.46 -5.97
C ALA A 200 9.07 8.48 -6.06
N ALA A 201 8.42 8.55 -7.23
CA ALA A 201 7.29 9.46 -7.47
C ALA A 201 6.05 9.14 -6.62
N GLU A 202 5.83 7.87 -6.28
CA GLU A 202 4.75 7.40 -5.39
C GLU A 202 5.26 6.25 -4.52
N GLY A 203 4.68 6.08 -3.33
CA GLY A 203 4.90 4.91 -2.49
C GLY A 203 4.44 3.62 -3.17
N GLY A 204 5.18 2.54 -2.97
CA GLY A 204 4.89 1.28 -3.63
C GLY A 204 5.81 0.13 -3.26
N ILE A 205 5.77 -0.93 -4.06
CA ILE A 205 6.59 -2.13 -3.94
C ILE A 205 7.51 -2.23 -5.16
N ILE A 206 8.80 -2.44 -4.94
CA ILE A 206 9.76 -2.68 -6.00
C ILE A 206 9.45 -4.03 -6.66
N GLU A 207 9.08 -4.02 -7.94
CA GLU A 207 8.84 -5.25 -8.73
C GLU A 207 10.03 -5.64 -9.58
N ALA A 208 10.91 -4.69 -9.92
CA ALA A 208 12.03 -4.95 -10.80
C ALA A 208 13.24 -4.06 -10.47
N ILE A 209 14.42 -4.66 -10.35
CA ILE A 209 15.73 -3.99 -10.28
C ILE A 209 16.68 -4.73 -11.22
N GLY A 210 17.61 -4.02 -11.85
CA GLY A 210 18.69 -4.64 -12.63
C GLY A 210 18.81 -4.13 -14.06
N TRP A 211 19.76 -4.70 -14.80
CA TRP A 211 20.04 -4.34 -16.18
C TRP A 211 19.07 -4.97 -17.17
N ASN A 212 18.70 -4.24 -18.23
CA ASN A 212 18.20 -4.85 -19.46
C ASN A 212 18.74 -4.15 -20.71
N GLN A 213 18.69 -4.85 -21.85
CA GLN A 213 19.27 -4.39 -23.12
C GLN A 213 18.70 -3.05 -23.62
N TYR A 214 17.45 -2.70 -23.31
CA TYR A 214 16.77 -1.54 -23.90
C TYR A 214 16.79 -0.32 -22.99
N GLY A 215 16.55 -0.50 -21.70
CA GLY A 215 16.51 0.57 -20.70
C GLY A 215 17.81 0.78 -19.93
N GLY A 216 18.80 -0.10 -20.10
CA GLY A 216 20.00 -0.09 -19.27
C GLY A 216 19.70 -0.48 -17.82
N TRP A 217 20.31 0.21 -16.87
CA TRP A 217 19.94 0.05 -15.46
C TRP A 217 18.58 0.67 -15.20
N ARG A 218 17.69 -0.10 -14.57
CA ARG A 218 16.31 0.33 -14.33
C ARG A 218 15.70 -0.20 -13.04
N ILE A 219 14.82 0.60 -12.46
CA ILE A 219 13.94 0.22 -11.34
C ILE A 219 12.47 0.32 -11.77
N GLY A 220 11.69 -0.68 -11.35
CA GLY A 220 10.26 -0.79 -11.56
C GLY A 220 9.52 -0.81 -10.23
N ILE A 221 8.61 0.14 -10.00
CA ILE A 221 7.85 0.27 -8.75
C ILE A 221 6.36 0.15 -9.04
N ARG A 222 5.68 -0.73 -8.31
CA ARG A 222 4.23 -0.95 -8.35
C ARG A 222 3.56 -0.13 -7.25
N SER A 223 2.59 0.72 -7.58
CA SER A 223 1.77 1.42 -6.59
C SER A 223 1.07 0.42 -5.67
N PHE A 224 0.74 0.82 -4.44
CA PHE A 224 0.12 -0.10 -3.47
C PHE A 224 -1.28 -0.61 -3.90
N ASP A 225 -2.02 0.19 -4.67
CA ASP A 225 -3.30 -0.20 -5.27
C ASP A 225 -3.16 -1.13 -6.49
N LYS A 226 -1.93 -1.24 -6.99
CA LYS A 226 -1.46 -2.01 -8.13
C LYS A 226 -1.80 -1.46 -9.52
N GLU A 227 -2.48 -0.33 -9.60
CA GLU A 227 -2.96 0.21 -10.86
C GLU A 227 -1.83 0.87 -11.68
N ARG A 228 -0.76 1.34 -11.02
CA ARG A 228 0.38 2.03 -11.66
C ARG A 228 1.67 1.24 -11.52
N TYR A 229 2.41 1.16 -12.61
CA TYR A 229 3.79 0.68 -12.66
C TYR A 229 4.70 1.81 -13.15
N TYR A 230 5.57 2.28 -12.27
CA TYR A 230 6.58 3.28 -12.57
C TYR A 230 7.84 2.61 -13.09
N TYR A 231 8.36 3.12 -14.19
CA TYR A 231 9.56 2.65 -14.84
C TYR A 231 10.59 3.78 -14.88
N TYR A 232 11.70 3.60 -14.17
CA TYR A 232 12.83 4.52 -14.13
C TYR A 232 14.00 3.83 -14.82
N ALA A 233 14.51 4.42 -15.89
CA ALA A 233 15.57 3.82 -16.70
C ALA A 233 16.69 4.81 -16.99
N HIS A 234 17.72 4.28 -17.64
CA HIS A 234 18.95 4.99 -17.98
C HIS A 234 19.76 5.39 -16.76
N LEU A 235 19.68 4.60 -15.69
CA LEU A 235 20.36 4.90 -14.43
C LEU A 235 21.88 4.76 -14.55
N GLN A 236 22.58 5.35 -13.58
CA GLN A 236 24.03 5.50 -13.57
C GLN A 236 24.78 4.17 -13.67
N LYS A 237 25.84 4.16 -14.48
CA LYS A 237 26.78 3.03 -14.60
C LYS A 237 27.51 2.81 -13.28
N ASP A 238 27.78 1.54 -12.95
CA ASP A 238 28.48 1.07 -11.74
C ASP A 238 27.75 1.34 -10.40
N HIS A 239 27.01 2.45 -10.29
CA HIS A 239 26.26 2.85 -9.09
C HIS A 239 24.84 3.32 -9.44
N PRO A 240 23.95 2.44 -9.94
CA PRO A 240 22.62 2.82 -10.42
C PRO A 240 21.58 3.11 -9.32
N TYR A 241 21.75 2.52 -8.13
CA TYR A 241 20.76 2.51 -7.04
C TYR A 241 21.43 2.90 -5.72
N VAL A 242 20.62 3.32 -4.75
CA VAL A 242 21.04 3.31 -3.35
C VAL A 242 21.20 1.87 -2.83
N GLU A 243 22.03 1.68 -1.81
CA GLU A 243 22.34 0.39 -1.24
C GLU A 243 21.10 -0.29 -0.65
N ASN A 244 21.14 -1.62 -0.62
CA ASN A 244 20.11 -2.47 -0.01
C ASN A 244 18.72 -2.40 -0.66
N LEU A 245 18.59 -1.89 -1.89
CA LEU A 245 17.35 -2.05 -2.65
C LEU A 245 17.17 -3.48 -3.18
N TYR A 246 15.98 -4.05 -2.97
CA TYR A 246 15.63 -5.39 -3.49
C TYR A 246 14.18 -5.52 -3.94
N VAL A 247 13.92 -6.46 -4.86
CA VAL A 247 12.57 -6.78 -5.33
C VAL A 247 11.71 -7.28 -4.17
N GLY A 248 10.51 -6.70 -4.01
CA GLY A 248 9.57 -6.96 -2.91
C GLY A 248 9.69 -5.99 -1.74
N GLN A 249 10.71 -5.12 -1.72
CA GLN A 249 10.82 -4.05 -0.74
C GLN A 249 9.76 -2.96 -1.00
N SER A 250 9.26 -2.37 0.08
CA SER A 250 8.43 -1.18 0.00
C SER A 250 9.28 0.09 0.00
N VAL A 251 8.90 1.05 -0.83
CA VAL A 251 9.48 2.39 -0.88
C VAL A 251 8.42 3.43 -0.55
N THR A 252 8.85 4.53 0.05
CA THR A 252 7.99 5.69 0.35
C THR A 252 8.14 6.76 -0.72
N ALA A 253 7.09 7.55 -0.96
CA ALA A 253 7.16 8.66 -1.90
C ALA A 253 8.26 9.67 -1.47
N GLY A 254 9.04 10.14 -2.45
CA GLY A 254 10.18 11.04 -2.24
C GLY A 254 11.45 10.37 -1.71
N GLN A 255 11.46 9.05 -1.48
CA GLN A 255 12.66 8.28 -1.12
C GLN A 255 13.64 8.21 -2.30
N VAL A 256 14.93 8.43 -2.05
CA VAL A 256 15.99 8.25 -3.06
C VAL A 256 16.10 6.77 -3.43
N ILE A 257 16.07 6.49 -4.73
CA ILE A 257 16.07 5.12 -5.28
C ILE A 257 17.22 4.85 -6.25
N GLY A 258 17.92 5.88 -6.70
CA GLY A 258 19.04 5.73 -7.63
C GLY A 258 19.48 7.05 -8.22
N TYR A 259 20.16 6.99 -9.36
CA TYR A 259 20.85 8.14 -9.92
C TYR A 259 20.74 8.20 -11.44
N VAL A 260 20.58 9.41 -11.97
CA VAL A 260 20.56 9.67 -13.42
C VAL A 260 21.86 9.21 -14.06
N GLY A 261 21.76 8.57 -15.22
CA GLY A 261 22.90 8.03 -15.95
C GLY A 261 22.79 8.15 -17.45
N GLN A 262 23.56 7.29 -18.12
CA GLN A 262 23.70 7.24 -19.58
C GLN A 262 23.62 5.81 -20.11
N THR A 263 23.09 4.89 -19.31
CA THR A 263 23.00 3.49 -19.70
C THR A 263 21.77 3.22 -20.53
N GLY A 264 21.80 2.27 -21.45
CA GLY A 264 20.70 2.04 -22.39
C GLY A 264 21.02 0.98 -23.43
N TYR A 265 20.47 1.12 -24.64
CA TYR A 265 20.53 0.21 -25.81
C TYR A 265 21.85 -0.54 -26.08
N SER A 266 22.16 -1.59 -25.32
CA SER A 266 23.44 -2.29 -25.37
C SER A 266 23.28 -3.78 -25.07
N LEU A 267 23.97 -4.61 -25.86
CA LEU A 267 24.10 -6.05 -25.61
C LEU A 267 25.06 -6.35 -24.44
N LYS A 268 25.91 -5.40 -24.07
CA LYS A 268 26.82 -5.49 -22.94
C LYS A 268 26.22 -4.76 -21.75
N GLU A 269 26.05 -5.47 -20.65
CA GLU A 269 25.62 -4.91 -19.38
C GLU A 269 26.51 -3.76 -18.92
N ASN A 270 25.90 -2.79 -18.23
CA ASN A 270 26.61 -1.69 -17.58
C ASN A 270 27.43 -0.83 -18.57
N THR A 271 26.83 -0.50 -19.71
CA THR A 271 27.46 0.28 -20.79
C THR A 271 26.81 1.64 -20.92
N ASN A 272 27.62 2.70 -20.95
CA ASN A 272 27.18 4.05 -21.33
C ASN A 272 27.14 4.15 -22.85
N ASN A 273 25.97 4.47 -23.39
CA ASN A 273 25.70 4.50 -24.82
C ASN A 273 24.60 5.49 -25.22
N ILE A 274 24.14 6.28 -24.25
CA ILE A 274 23.25 7.41 -24.47
C ILE A 274 24.09 8.68 -24.38
N ASP A 275 24.03 9.51 -25.43
CA ASP A 275 24.87 10.70 -25.57
C ASP A 275 24.56 11.78 -24.51
N THR A 276 23.28 11.97 -24.20
CA THR A 276 22.81 12.97 -23.22
C THR A 276 22.31 12.25 -21.97
N PRO A 277 22.92 12.47 -20.79
CA PRO A 277 22.40 11.91 -19.55
C PRO A 277 20.96 12.37 -19.29
N HIS A 278 20.08 11.42 -18.99
CA HIS A 278 18.68 11.69 -18.68
C HIS A 278 18.07 10.56 -17.86
N LEU A 279 17.05 10.89 -17.09
CA LEU A 279 16.13 9.90 -16.54
C LEU A 279 15.03 9.64 -17.56
N HIS A 280 14.82 8.39 -17.94
CA HIS A 280 13.59 7.99 -18.59
C HIS A 280 12.58 7.59 -17.52
N PHE A 281 11.50 8.37 -17.38
CA PHE A 281 10.43 8.17 -16.40
C PHE A 281 9.13 7.80 -17.11
N GLY A 282 8.64 6.59 -16.91
CA GLY A 282 7.40 6.10 -17.51
C GLY A 282 6.39 5.63 -16.47
N MET A 283 5.11 5.74 -16.80
CA MET A 283 4.00 5.18 -16.02
C MET A 283 3.16 4.30 -16.94
N GLN A 284 3.07 3.02 -16.59
CA GLN A 284 2.17 2.08 -17.21
C GLN A 284 0.98 1.84 -16.28
N LEU A 285 -0.23 1.88 -16.83
CA LEU A 285 -1.43 1.41 -16.13
C LEU A 285 -1.57 -0.10 -16.30
N VAL A 286 -1.67 -0.80 -15.17
CA VAL A 286 -1.89 -2.24 -15.11
C VAL A 286 -3.33 -2.50 -14.70
N LEU A 287 -4.21 -2.34 -15.69
CA LEU A 287 -5.65 -2.60 -15.56
C LEU A 287 -5.97 -4.10 -15.69
N ASP A 288 -5.03 -4.86 -16.24
CA ASP A 288 -5.05 -6.31 -16.39
C ASP A 288 -3.61 -6.83 -16.25
N GLU A 289 -3.38 -7.73 -15.29
CA GLU A 289 -2.06 -8.32 -15.03
C GLU A 289 -1.53 -9.11 -16.23
N GLU A 290 -2.41 -9.73 -17.02
CA GLU A 290 -2.02 -10.45 -18.24
C GLU A 290 -1.53 -9.50 -19.34
N ALA A 291 -2.03 -8.25 -19.33
CA ALA A 291 -1.68 -7.26 -20.33
C ALA A 291 -0.35 -6.55 -20.02
N LYS A 292 0.13 -6.59 -18.76
CA LYS A 292 1.31 -5.85 -18.28
C LYS A 292 2.55 -6.09 -19.14
N ASP A 293 2.85 -7.33 -19.48
CA ASP A 293 4.04 -7.70 -20.27
C ASP A 293 3.68 -8.06 -21.72
N SER A 294 2.45 -7.75 -22.15
CA SER A 294 1.95 -8.01 -23.51
C SER A 294 2.23 -6.84 -24.46
N PRO A 295 1.89 -6.93 -25.76
CA PRO A 295 1.88 -5.75 -26.65
C PRO A 295 0.77 -4.72 -26.36
N ASN A 296 -0.20 -5.04 -25.50
CA ASN A 296 -1.37 -4.20 -25.20
C ASN A 296 -1.16 -3.33 -23.94
N GLN A 297 0.08 -2.91 -23.68
CA GLN A 297 0.40 -2.07 -22.51
C GLN A 297 -0.21 -0.70 -22.68
N VAL A 298 -0.75 -0.15 -21.59
CA VAL A 298 -1.28 1.21 -21.56
C VAL A 298 -0.26 2.09 -20.84
N TRP A 299 0.46 2.89 -21.62
CA TRP A 299 1.41 3.89 -21.09
C TRP A 299 0.78 5.26 -21.18
N ILE A 300 1.10 6.11 -20.22
CA ILE A 300 0.46 7.42 -20.05
C ILE A 300 1.47 8.51 -20.38
N ASP A 301 1.00 9.56 -21.04
CA ASP A 301 1.78 10.79 -21.19
C ASP A 301 1.94 11.46 -19.82
N LEU A 302 3.18 11.70 -19.43
CA LEU A 302 3.55 12.25 -18.13
C LEU A 302 3.95 13.72 -18.20
N TYR A 303 3.89 14.38 -19.36
CA TYR A 303 4.42 15.74 -19.49
C TYR A 303 3.70 16.75 -18.60
N ALA A 304 2.35 16.79 -18.65
CA ALA A 304 1.57 17.67 -17.79
C ALA A 304 1.70 17.29 -16.30
N LEU A 305 1.70 15.98 -16.00
CA LEU A 305 1.82 15.49 -14.63
C LEU A 305 3.19 15.80 -14.02
N THR A 306 4.28 15.69 -14.78
CA THR A 306 5.63 16.02 -14.29
C THR A 306 5.81 17.51 -14.06
N LYS A 307 5.12 18.37 -14.83
CA LYS A 307 5.03 19.81 -14.50
C LYS A 307 4.33 20.04 -13.17
N LEU A 308 3.16 19.42 -12.94
CA LEU A 308 2.45 19.50 -11.66
C LEU A 308 3.35 19.05 -10.51
N LEU A 309 3.98 17.88 -10.65
CA LEU A 309 4.87 17.31 -9.65
C LEU A 309 6.11 18.16 -9.39
N SER A 310 6.58 18.98 -10.34
CA SER A 310 7.75 19.84 -10.15
C SER A 310 7.59 20.87 -9.03
N HIS A 311 6.36 21.12 -8.58
CA HIS A 311 6.05 21.95 -7.41
C HIS A 311 6.10 21.18 -6.07
N HIS A 312 6.32 19.86 -6.11
CA HIS A 312 6.44 18.97 -4.96
C HIS A 312 7.65 18.05 -5.12
N THR A 313 8.81 18.55 -4.70
CA THR A 313 10.12 17.90 -4.83
C THR A 313 10.64 17.41 -3.49
N SER A 314 11.63 16.50 -3.51
CA SER A 314 12.25 15.95 -2.31
C SER A 314 13.64 16.56 -2.14
N GLU A 315 13.84 17.34 -1.09
CA GLU A 315 15.18 17.80 -0.71
C GLU A 315 16.01 16.62 -0.21
N VAL A 316 17.27 16.53 -0.66
CA VAL A 316 18.19 15.45 -0.32
C VAL A 316 19.50 15.98 0.23
N VAL A 317 20.12 15.21 1.11
CA VAL A 317 21.44 15.47 1.69
C VAL A 317 22.35 14.27 1.45
N PRO A 318 23.68 14.49 1.31
CA PRO A 318 24.63 13.40 1.26
C PRO A 318 24.62 12.55 2.54
N ASP A 319 24.67 11.24 2.38
CA ASP A 319 24.90 10.25 3.43
C ASP A 319 25.96 9.25 2.94
N GLY A 320 27.22 9.51 3.30
CA GLY A 320 28.36 8.79 2.73
C GLY A 320 28.54 9.06 1.24
N GLU A 321 28.54 8.00 0.43
CA GLU A 321 28.57 8.09 -1.05
C GLU A 321 27.17 8.22 -1.66
N GLU A 322 26.11 8.18 -0.85
CA GLU A 322 24.72 8.19 -1.29
C GLU A 322 24.01 9.49 -0.91
N TYR A 323 22.72 9.57 -1.25
CA TYR A 323 21.84 10.66 -0.84
C TYR A 323 20.62 10.10 -0.13
N VAL A 324 20.19 10.79 0.92
CA VAL A 324 18.94 10.52 1.64
C VAL A 324 18.07 11.77 1.65
N ARG A 325 16.76 11.58 1.71
CA ARG A 325 15.80 12.67 1.92
C ARG A 325 16.15 13.45 3.20
N ARG A 326 16.14 14.79 3.14
CA ARG A 326 16.39 15.63 4.32
C ARG A 326 15.22 15.54 5.30
N TYR A 327 14.01 15.81 4.82
CA TYR A 327 12.80 15.82 5.64
C TYR A 327 12.05 14.51 5.46
N GLN A 328 11.63 13.88 6.56
CA GLN A 328 10.85 12.64 6.50
C GLN A 328 9.41 12.88 6.00
N PHE A 329 8.82 11.87 5.38
CA PHE A 329 7.43 11.88 4.87
C PHE A 329 6.83 10.51 5.14
N SER A 330 5.59 10.52 5.59
CA SER A 330 4.84 9.33 5.90
C SER A 330 3.41 9.53 5.45
N GLU A 331 2.86 8.55 4.75
CA GLU A 331 1.46 8.51 4.37
C GLU A 331 0.76 7.35 5.11
N GLU A 332 -0.56 7.46 5.30
CA GLU A 332 -1.33 6.36 5.83
C GLU A 332 -1.20 5.13 4.90
N SER A 333 -0.98 3.94 5.48
CA SER A 333 -0.87 2.71 4.70
C SER A 333 -2.09 2.57 3.81
N TYR A 334 -1.89 2.40 2.50
CA TYR A 334 -2.97 2.16 1.54
C TYR A 334 -3.93 1.03 1.99
N TYR A 335 -3.40 0.00 2.63
CA TYR A 335 -4.21 -1.11 3.16
C TYR A 335 -5.13 -0.69 4.32
N LEU A 336 -4.77 0.34 5.08
CA LEU A 336 -5.60 0.94 6.12
C LEU A 336 -6.62 1.91 5.53
N ALA A 337 -6.20 2.78 4.60
CA ALA A 337 -7.09 3.75 3.94
C ALA A 337 -8.20 3.07 3.14
N SER A 338 -7.85 2.08 2.29
CA SER A 338 -8.84 1.30 1.52
C SER A 338 -9.80 0.49 2.40
N ALA A 339 -9.35 0.04 3.57
CA ALA A 339 -10.23 -0.63 4.54
C ALA A 339 -11.25 0.35 5.13
N LYS A 340 -10.85 1.60 5.43
CA LYS A 340 -11.74 2.67 5.93
C LYS A 340 -12.77 3.10 4.89
N GLU A 341 -12.38 3.26 3.62
CA GLU A 341 -13.31 3.63 2.53
C GLU A 341 -14.34 2.52 2.25
N GLU A 342 -13.92 1.25 2.22
CA GLU A 342 -14.84 0.10 2.08
C GLU A 342 -15.82 0.01 3.26
N LEU A 343 -15.42 0.44 4.46
CA LEU A 343 -16.28 0.54 5.65
C LEU A 343 -17.28 1.70 5.55
N GLN A 344 -16.85 2.89 5.12
CA GLN A 344 -17.75 4.03 4.91
C GLN A 344 -18.78 3.76 3.81
N GLN A 345 -18.38 3.13 2.70
CA GLN A 345 -19.32 2.75 1.62
C GLN A 345 -20.32 1.65 2.04
N THR A 346 -19.95 0.77 2.96
CA THR A 346 -20.89 -0.23 3.48
C THR A 346 -21.84 0.36 4.53
N GLN A 347 -21.41 1.36 5.30
CA GLN A 347 -22.26 2.09 6.24
C GLN A 347 -23.26 3.03 5.55
N THR A 348 -22.88 3.68 4.43
CA THR A 348 -23.80 4.52 3.63
C THR A 348 -24.86 3.74 2.86
N LEU A 349 -24.64 2.44 2.59
CA LEU A 349 -25.65 1.54 2.03
C LEU A 349 -26.61 0.96 3.08
N GLU A 350 -26.27 1.01 4.37
CA GLU A 350 -27.09 0.48 5.46
C GLU A 350 -27.85 1.55 6.27
N ASN A 351 -27.49 2.84 6.19
CA ASN A 351 -28.12 3.91 6.97
C ASN A 351 -28.69 5.06 6.13
N SER A 352 -29.98 4.96 5.81
CA SER A 352 -30.84 6.12 5.49
C SER A 352 -31.53 6.60 6.76
N GLN A 353 -30.80 7.21 7.71
CA GLN A 353 -31.38 8.02 8.80
C GLN A 353 -30.29 8.89 9.45
N PRO A 354 -30.60 10.16 9.84
CA PRO A 354 -29.58 11.14 10.22
C PRO A 354 -29.15 10.97 11.68
N GLN A 355 -27.86 11.13 11.96
CA GLN A 355 -27.36 11.40 13.31
C GLN A 355 -26.43 12.60 13.35
N GLU A 356 -26.54 13.29 14.49
CA GLU A 356 -26.10 14.63 14.83
C GLU A 356 -24.60 14.79 15.03
N SER A 357 -24.24 16.07 15.11
CA SER A 357 -22.95 16.74 15.05
C SER A 357 -21.84 16.25 15.99
N ASP A 358 -20.65 16.33 15.41
CA ASP A 358 -19.31 16.14 15.92
C ASP A 358 -18.94 17.09 17.08
N THR A 359 -18.20 16.58 18.06
CA THR A 359 -17.51 17.40 19.08
C THR A 359 -16.03 17.02 19.09
N ALA A 360 -15.18 18.04 18.94
CA ALA A 360 -13.73 17.99 18.87
C ALA A 360 -13.06 17.11 19.94
N GLN A 361 -12.04 16.34 19.53
CA GLN A 361 -11.38 15.32 20.37
C GLN A 361 -10.13 15.82 21.12
N ASP A 362 -10.01 15.32 22.35
CA ASP A 362 -8.95 15.58 23.32
C ASP A 362 -7.75 14.60 23.13
N PRO A 363 -6.49 15.08 23.04
CA PRO A 363 -5.28 14.26 22.89
C PRO A 363 -4.97 13.31 24.06
N ARG A 364 -5.72 13.35 25.16
CA ARG A 364 -5.57 12.44 26.33
C ARG A 364 -6.18 11.03 26.15
N GLN A 365 -6.53 10.61 24.93
CA GLN A 365 -7.25 9.35 24.66
C GLN A 365 -6.45 8.28 23.89
N GLN A 366 -5.13 8.44 23.76
CA GLN A 366 -4.27 7.50 23.03
C GLN A 366 -3.29 6.77 23.96
N VAL A 367 -3.06 5.49 23.70
CA VAL A 367 -2.16 4.61 24.47
C VAL A 367 -1.11 4.05 23.53
N ARG A 368 0.18 4.24 23.86
CA ARG A 368 1.27 3.51 23.19
C ARG A 368 1.30 2.07 23.69
N LEU A 369 1.19 1.12 22.77
CA LEU A 369 1.10 -0.31 23.09
C LEU A 369 2.16 -1.11 22.32
N PRO A 370 3.27 -1.48 23.00
CA PRO A 370 4.16 -2.52 22.51
C PRO A 370 3.47 -3.88 22.56
N VAL A 371 3.64 -4.68 21.51
CA VAL A 371 3.17 -6.07 21.44
C VAL A 371 4.37 -6.95 21.15
N LEU A 372 4.76 -7.78 22.10
CA LEU A 372 5.92 -8.67 21.96
C LEU A 372 5.51 -9.97 21.29
N MET A 373 6.28 -10.41 20.30
CA MET A 373 6.05 -11.67 19.59
C MET A 373 7.13 -12.69 19.96
N TYR A 374 6.71 -13.73 20.68
CA TYR A 374 7.49 -14.93 20.99
C TYR A 374 6.91 -16.13 20.23
N HIS A 375 7.68 -17.21 20.12
CA HIS A 375 7.17 -18.48 19.57
C HIS A 375 7.54 -19.62 20.52
N SER A 376 8.78 -20.11 20.45
CA SER A 376 9.22 -21.30 21.20
C SER A 376 10.28 -20.95 22.27
N LEU A 377 10.23 -21.68 23.40
CA LEU A 377 11.22 -21.58 24.48
C LEU A 377 11.99 -22.89 24.65
N LEU A 378 13.30 -22.89 24.43
CA LEU A 378 14.16 -24.08 24.61
C LEU A 378 15.42 -23.76 25.40
N LYS A 379 15.79 -24.67 26.31
CA LYS A 379 16.99 -24.51 27.15
C LYS A 379 18.29 -24.67 26.37
N ASP A 380 18.30 -25.54 25.37
CA ASP A 380 19.48 -25.84 24.56
C ASP A 380 19.86 -24.64 23.68
N PRO A 381 21.04 -24.03 23.88
CA PRO A 381 21.53 -22.94 23.02
C PRO A 381 21.64 -23.31 21.54
N ALA A 382 21.92 -24.57 21.21
CA ALA A 382 22.05 -25.00 19.81
C ALA A 382 20.72 -24.97 19.05
N MET A 383 19.60 -24.96 19.76
CA MET A 383 18.25 -24.91 19.19
C MET A 383 17.70 -23.47 19.08
N GLN A 384 18.43 -22.47 19.58
CA GLN A 384 18.00 -21.07 19.55
C GLN A 384 18.18 -20.46 18.16
N ASN A 385 17.21 -19.65 17.74
CA ASN A 385 17.19 -18.92 16.48
C ASN A 385 16.19 -17.76 16.59
N SER A 386 15.91 -17.05 15.50
CA SER A 386 15.00 -15.89 15.49
C SER A 386 13.61 -16.15 16.12
N TYR A 387 13.15 -17.40 16.20
CA TYR A 387 11.86 -17.81 16.76
C TYR A 387 11.98 -18.71 18.01
N VAL A 388 13.21 -19.00 18.46
CA VAL A 388 13.45 -19.86 19.64
C VAL A 388 14.41 -19.15 20.58
N ILE A 389 13.94 -18.79 21.78
CA ILE A 389 14.77 -18.19 22.82
C ILE A 389 14.87 -19.08 24.06
N SER A 390 15.79 -18.78 24.97
CA SER A 390 15.87 -19.52 26.23
C SER A 390 14.81 -19.08 27.26
N PRO A 391 14.31 -20.00 28.12
CA PRO A 391 13.51 -19.63 29.29
C PRO A 391 14.19 -18.62 30.21
N LYS A 392 15.53 -18.66 30.29
CA LYS A 392 16.33 -17.69 31.07
C LYS A 392 16.21 -16.29 30.49
N LEU A 393 16.27 -16.15 29.17
CA LEU A 393 16.11 -14.87 28.49
C LEU A 393 14.68 -14.34 28.65
N PHE A 394 13.68 -15.21 28.53
CA PHE A 394 12.28 -14.83 28.80
C PHE A 394 12.08 -14.35 30.25
N GLU A 395 12.66 -15.04 31.25
CA GLU A 395 12.60 -14.58 32.63
C GLU A 395 13.30 -13.22 32.83
N GLN A 396 14.40 -12.96 32.12
CA GLN A 396 15.06 -11.64 32.14
C GLN A 396 14.17 -10.56 31.52
N ASP A 397 13.42 -10.88 30.47
CA ASP A 397 12.45 -9.96 29.88
C ASP A 397 11.35 -9.60 30.88
N LEU A 398 10.75 -10.58 31.58
CA LEU A 398 9.73 -10.31 32.62
C LEU A 398 10.28 -9.44 33.75
N LYS A 399 11.51 -9.71 34.21
CA LYS A 399 12.18 -8.88 35.23
C LYS A 399 12.40 -7.46 34.74
N TYR A 400 12.77 -7.28 33.47
CA TYR A 400 12.94 -5.96 32.89
C TYR A 400 11.63 -5.19 32.86
N LEU A 401 10.55 -5.81 32.37
CA LEU A 401 9.22 -5.19 32.27
C LEU A 401 8.76 -4.68 33.64
N LYS A 402 8.81 -5.55 34.65
CA LYS A 402 8.44 -5.21 36.03
C LYS A 402 9.30 -4.09 36.62
N LYS A 403 10.62 -4.15 36.40
CA LYS A 403 11.56 -3.11 36.88
C LYS A 403 11.26 -1.73 36.28
N HIS A 404 10.76 -1.67 35.04
CA HIS A 404 10.51 -0.41 34.32
C HIS A 404 9.03 0.02 34.30
N GLY A 405 8.20 -0.63 35.12
CA GLY A 405 6.81 -0.25 35.35
C GLY A 405 5.84 -0.69 34.25
N TYR A 406 6.24 -1.60 33.35
CA TYR A 406 5.30 -2.19 32.40
C TYR A 406 4.33 -3.13 33.11
N THR A 407 3.08 -3.13 32.68
CA THR A 407 2.05 -4.05 33.16
C THR A 407 1.50 -4.83 31.98
N SER A 408 1.62 -6.15 32.02
CA SER A 408 1.06 -7.00 30.98
C SER A 408 -0.47 -7.01 31.02
N ILE A 409 -1.07 -6.93 29.84
CA ILE A 409 -2.53 -6.95 29.64
C ILE A 409 -2.92 -8.12 28.74
N LEU A 410 -4.22 -8.38 28.64
CA LEU A 410 -4.81 -9.35 27.71
C LEU A 410 -5.47 -8.63 26.51
N MET A 411 -5.81 -9.38 25.45
CA MET A 411 -6.54 -8.80 24.31
C MET A 411 -7.92 -8.31 24.73
N SER A 412 -8.58 -9.04 25.63
CA SER A 412 -9.83 -8.64 26.26
C SER A 412 -9.76 -7.30 27.00
N ASP A 413 -8.64 -7.02 27.69
CA ASP A 413 -8.41 -5.73 28.36
C ASP A 413 -8.30 -4.59 27.31
N LEU A 414 -7.55 -4.84 26.22
CA LEU A 414 -7.36 -3.89 25.13
C LEU A 414 -8.67 -3.60 24.38
N ILE A 415 -9.42 -4.65 24.03
CA ILE A 415 -10.71 -4.53 23.36
C ILE A 415 -11.69 -3.75 24.24
N ALA A 416 -11.74 -4.04 25.54
CA ALA A 416 -12.58 -3.27 26.47
C ALA A 416 -12.18 -1.79 26.52
N TYR A 417 -10.88 -1.47 26.58
CA TYR A 417 -10.43 -0.08 26.53
C TYR A 417 -10.97 0.67 25.31
N VAL A 418 -10.89 0.05 24.13
CA VAL A 418 -11.33 0.67 22.88
C VAL A 418 -12.86 0.75 22.79
N GLU A 419 -13.58 -0.34 23.08
CA GLU A 419 -15.03 -0.42 22.88
C GLU A 419 -15.84 0.27 23.98
N ASN A 420 -15.38 0.21 25.24
CA ASN A 420 -16.15 0.69 26.38
C ASN A 420 -15.36 1.64 27.31
N GLY A 421 -14.11 1.94 26.97
CA GLY A 421 -13.33 2.93 27.72
C GLY A 421 -12.79 2.45 29.06
N ARG A 422 -12.78 1.14 29.32
CA ARG A 422 -12.15 0.57 30.52
C ARG A 422 -10.66 0.96 30.57
N PRO A 423 -10.18 1.62 31.63
CA PRO A 423 -8.81 2.14 31.65
C PRO A 423 -7.77 1.01 31.58
N LEU A 424 -6.69 1.26 30.83
CA LEU A 424 -5.49 0.44 30.84
C LEU A 424 -4.50 0.94 31.89
N PRO A 425 -3.54 0.09 32.33
CA PRO A 425 -2.37 0.54 33.08
C PRO A 425 -1.59 1.62 32.33
N GLU A 426 -0.78 2.40 33.04
CA GLU A 426 -0.01 3.52 32.46
C GLU A 426 1.00 3.08 31.38
N LYS A 427 1.65 1.92 31.59
CA LYS A 427 2.56 1.30 30.62
C LYS A 427 2.06 -0.10 30.24
N PRO A 428 0.98 -0.20 29.45
CA PRO A 428 0.45 -1.49 29.06
C PRO A 428 1.40 -2.16 28.06
N ILE A 429 1.49 -3.49 28.14
CA ILE A 429 2.24 -4.29 27.17
C ILE A 429 1.50 -5.59 26.88
N LEU A 430 1.48 -6.02 25.63
CA LEU A 430 1.01 -7.36 25.26
C LEU A 430 2.20 -8.30 25.11
N ILE A 431 2.15 -9.45 25.78
CA ILE A 431 3.09 -10.55 25.59
C ILE A 431 2.37 -11.62 24.78
N THR A 432 2.80 -11.88 23.55
CA THR A 432 2.16 -12.85 22.65
C THR A 432 3.08 -14.02 22.33
N PHE A 433 2.51 -15.22 22.28
CA PHE A 433 3.17 -16.43 21.77
C PHE A 433 2.38 -16.98 20.59
N ASP A 434 3.08 -17.24 19.48
CA ASP A 434 2.50 -17.88 18.30
C ASP A 434 2.73 -19.40 18.32
N ASP A 435 2.00 -20.10 17.44
CA ASP A 435 2.01 -21.55 17.20
C ASP A 435 1.45 -22.45 18.31
N GLY A 436 1.52 -22.02 19.57
CA GLY A 436 1.02 -22.80 20.71
C GLY A 436 1.91 -24.00 21.03
N TYR A 437 3.22 -23.80 21.09
CA TYR A 437 4.17 -24.83 21.48
C TYR A 437 3.95 -25.31 22.92
N TYR A 438 4.13 -26.60 23.17
CA TYR A 438 4.06 -27.18 24.51
C TYR A 438 5.05 -26.51 25.48
N ASN A 439 6.19 -26.04 24.97
CA ASN A 439 7.17 -25.36 25.80
C ASN A 439 6.72 -23.98 26.31
N ASN A 440 5.63 -23.40 25.76
CA ASN A 440 4.96 -22.25 26.37
C ASN A 440 4.30 -22.67 27.70
N TYR A 441 3.70 -23.86 27.78
CA TYR A 441 3.21 -24.42 29.04
C TYR A 441 4.38 -24.84 29.96
N LEU A 442 5.38 -25.55 29.44
CA LEU A 442 6.46 -26.09 30.26
C LEU A 442 7.34 -25.00 30.88
N TYR A 443 7.62 -23.90 30.15
CA TYR A 443 8.59 -22.89 30.58
C TYR A 443 7.99 -21.50 30.78
N ALA A 444 7.16 -21.00 29.87
CA ALA A 444 6.61 -19.65 30.01
C ALA A 444 5.56 -19.60 31.14
N PHE A 445 4.63 -20.55 31.18
CA PHE A 445 3.51 -20.51 32.13
C PHE A 445 3.93 -20.52 33.61
N PRO A 446 4.90 -21.33 34.08
CA PRO A 446 5.42 -21.21 35.45
C PRO A 446 6.03 -19.84 35.74
N LEU A 447 6.69 -19.22 34.76
CA LEU A 447 7.26 -17.88 34.91
C LEU A 447 6.14 -16.81 34.95
N LEU A 448 5.14 -16.90 34.09
CA LEU A 448 3.95 -16.03 34.13
C LEU A 448 3.27 -16.10 35.50
N LYS A 449 3.07 -17.31 36.05
CA LYS A 449 2.56 -17.52 37.43
C LYS A 449 3.48 -16.89 38.48
N LYS A 450 4.79 -17.09 38.38
CA LYS A 450 5.78 -16.55 39.33
C LYS A 450 5.79 -15.02 39.36
N TYR A 451 5.66 -14.37 38.20
CA TYR A 451 5.73 -12.92 38.09
C TYR A 451 4.36 -12.23 38.12
N GLN A 452 3.27 -13.00 38.04
CA GLN A 452 1.88 -12.54 37.89
C GLN A 452 1.69 -11.71 36.62
N GLU A 453 2.29 -12.17 35.53
CA GLU A 453 2.22 -11.53 34.22
C GLU A 453 1.21 -12.27 33.33
N LYS A 454 0.52 -11.52 32.49
CA LYS A 454 -0.45 -12.02 31.53
C LYS A 454 0.17 -12.22 30.15
N ALA A 455 -0.32 -13.20 29.40
CA ALA A 455 0.10 -13.48 28.04
C ALA A 455 -1.05 -13.93 27.15
N VAL A 456 -0.89 -13.75 25.85
CA VAL A 456 -1.82 -14.19 24.81
C VAL A 456 -1.15 -15.29 24.00
N ILE A 457 -1.80 -16.44 23.82
CA ILE A 457 -1.25 -17.55 23.03
C ILE A 457 -2.15 -17.85 21.84
N SER A 458 -1.61 -17.72 20.63
CA SER A 458 -2.32 -17.98 19.38
C SER A 458 -2.02 -19.40 18.93
N ILE A 459 -2.98 -20.32 19.09
CA ILE A 459 -2.74 -21.76 18.87
C ILE A 459 -3.12 -22.20 17.45
N ILE A 460 -2.43 -23.23 16.96
CA ILE A 460 -2.81 -23.93 15.73
C ILE A 460 -3.70 -25.12 16.08
N GLY A 461 -4.94 -25.10 15.58
CA GLY A 461 -5.98 -26.05 16.01
C GLY A 461 -5.67 -27.51 15.70
N LYS A 462 -5.10 -27.79 14.52
CA LYS A 462 -4.77 -29.15 14.11
C LYS A 462 -3.62 -29.76 14.91
N GLU A 463 -2.61 -28.98 15.25
CA GLU A 463 -1.49 -29.45 16.04
C GLU A 463 -1.92 -29.71 17.49
N THR A 464 -2.75 -28.82 18.05
CA THR A 464 -3.39 -29.00 19.36
C THR A 464 -4.26 -30.27 19.39
N ASP A 465 -5.09 -30.50 18.37
CA ASP A 465 -5.89 -31.73 18.22
C ASP A 465 -5.01 -32.99 18.11
N LYS A 466 -3.88 -32.90 17.39
CA LYS A 466 -2.93 -34.00 17.20
C LYS A 466 -2.31 -34.38 18.54
N ASP A 467 -1.76 -33.42 19.25
CA ASP A 467 -1.03 -33.68 20.50
C ASP A 467 -1.95 -34.01 21.67
N SER A 468 -3.20 -33.51 21.67
CA SER A 468 -4.22 -33.96 22.63
C SER A 468 -4.59 -35.44 22.47
N ARG A 469 -4.44 -36.01 21.26
CA ARG A 469 -4.71 -37.44 21.01
C ARG A 469 -3.50 -38.33 21.29
N SER A 470 -2.29 -37.83 21.03
CA SER A 470 -1.04 -38.60 21.21
C SER A 470 -0.43 -38.45 22.60
N GLY A 471 -0.98 -37.58 23.45
CA GLY A 471 -0.46 -37.24 24.78
C GLY A 471 0.56 -36.09 24.78
N GLY A 472 1.13 -35.73 23.61
CA GLY A 472 2.01 -34.58 23.45
C GLY A 472 3.22 -34.59 24.39
N GLY A 473 3.60 -33.41 24.88
CA GLY A 473 4.53 -33.27 26.01
C GLY A 473 6.03 -33.26 25.68
N HIS A 474 6.43 -33.33 24.41
CA HIS A 474 7.83 -33.18 24.04
C HIS A 474 8.19 -31.70 23.86
N ALA A 475 9.19 -31.22 24.62
CA ALA A 475 9.53 -29.79 24.69
C ALA A 475 9.90 -29.15 23.33
N THR A 476 10.42 -29.92 22.37
CA THR A 476 10.93 -29.37 21.10
C THR A 476 9.93 -29.37 19.94
N TYR A 477 8.94 -30.25 19.93
CA TYR A 477 8.08 -30.44 18.74
C TYR A 477 6.60 -30.63 19.05
N SER A 478 6.22 -30.79 20.32
CA SER A 478 4.81 -30.85 20.68
C SER A 478 4.21 -29.45 20.79
N SER A 479 2.93 -29.36 20.46
CA SER A 479 2.02 -28.27 20.75
C SER A 479 1.28 -28.53 22.07
N LEU A 480 0.61 -27.50 22.56
CA LEU A 480 -0.28 -27.60 23.72
C LEU A 480 -1.38 -28.64 23.48
N THR A 481 -1.78 -29.34 24.55
CA THR A 481 -3.01 -30.14 24.54
C THR A 481 -4.22 -29.29 24.95
N TRP A 482 -5.44 -29.72 24.63
CA TRP A 482 -6.67 -29.02 25.04
C TRP A 482 -6.80 -28.92 26.57
N GLU A 483 -6.33 -29.92 27.32
CA GLU A 483 -6.29 -29.89 28.78
C GLU A 483 -5.36 -28.76 29.29
N GLN A 484 -4.18 -28.61 28.67
CA GLN A 484 -3.25 -27.54 29.00
C GLN A 484 -3.78 -26.16 28.59
N VAL A 485 -4.44 -26.06 27.42
CA VAL A 485 -5.13 -24.85 26.97
C VAL A 485 -6.19 -24.43 28.01
N GLN A 486 -7.00 -25.38 28.48
CA GLN A 486 -8.01 -25.15 29.51
C GLN A 486 -7.36 -24.70 30.84
N GLU A 487 -6.31 -25.38 31.30
CA GLU A 487 -5.61 -25.02 32.54
C GLU A 487 -5.03 -23.60 32.47
N MET A 488 -4.36 -23.27 31.37
CA MET A 488 -3.74 -21.96 31.17
C MET A 488 -4.81 -20.86 31.13
N ALA A 489 -5.91 -21.08 30.38
CA ALA A 489 -7.02 -20.13 30.32
C ALA A 489 -7.69 -19.92 31.69
N ALA A 490 -7.95 -21.01 32.42
CA ALA A 490 -8.58 -20.96 33.73
C ALA A 490 -7.75 -20.22 34.79
N SER A 491 -6.44 -20.07 34.57
CA SER A 491 -5.57 -19.29 35.48
C SER A 491 -5.87 -17.79 35.49
N GLY A 492 -6.54 -17.27 34.46
CA GLY A 492 -6.74 -15.83 34.25
C GLY A 492 -5.48 -15.06 33.80
N LEU A 493 -4.33 -15.74 33.69
CA LEU A 493 -3.08 -15.17 33.19
C LEU A 493 -2.92 -15.34 31.70
N VAL A 494 -3.59 -16.32 31.08
CA VAL A 494 -3.41 -16.62 29.66
C VAL A 494 -4.73 -16.49 28.91
N GLU A 495 -4.73 -15.70 27.83
CA GLU A 495 -5.84 -15.67 26.87
C GLU A 495 -5.46 -16.45 25.60
N ILE A 496 -6.36 -17.33 25.14
CA ILE A 496 -6.12 -18.21 24.00
C ILE A 496 -6.77 -17.61 22.75
N GLN A 497 -6.01 -17.46 21.68
CA GLN A 497 -6.43 -16.82 20.44
C GLN A 497 -6.22 -17.71 19.21
N ASN A 498 -6.78 -17.29 18.09
CA ASN A 498 -6.90 -18.10 16.89
C ASN A 498 -5.69 -17.90 15.95
N HIS A 499 -4.93 -18.97 15.68
CA HIS A 499 -3.87 -18.97 14.65
C HIS A 499 -4.18 -19.88 13.47
N SER A 500 -5.46 -19.94 13.08
CA SER A 500 -6.06 -20.87 12.12
C SER A 500 -6.10 -22.32 12.59
N TYR A 501 -7.04 -23.10 12.04
CA TYR A 501 -7.12 -24.52 12.38
C TYR A 501 -6.02 -25.32 11.67
N ASN A 502 -5.83 -25.13 10.36
CA ASN A 502 -4.87 -25.92 9.57
C ASN A 502 -4.20 -25.11 8.46
N CYS A 503 -3.95 -23.82 8.71
CA CYS A 503 -3.38 -22.92 7.70
C CYS A 503 -2.02 -22.36 8.13
N HIS A 504 -1.20 -23.17 8.81
CA HIS A 504 0.15 -22.81 9.24
C HIS A 504 1.23 -23.47 8.36
N LYS A 505 1.11 -23.31 7.05
CA LYS A 505 2.12 -23.71 6.05
C LYS A 505 2.30 -22.60 5.02
N ASN A 506 3.52 -22.41 4.55
CA ASN A 506 3.85 -21.44 3.49
C ASN A 506 4.31 -22.12 2.18
N THR A 507 4.37 -23.46 2.15
CA THR A 507 4.78 -24.27 0.99
C THR A 507 3.71 -25.28 0.59
N GLY A 508 3.72 -25.70 -0.69
CA GLY A 508 2.91 -26.82 -1.18
C GLY A 508 1.41 -26.55 -1.33
N GLY A 509 0.98 -25.29 -1.48
CA GLY A 509 -0.43 -24.96 -1.71
C GLY A 509 -0.80 -23.54 -1.29
N ARG A 510 -1.56 -23.41 -0.20
CA ARG A 510 -1.98 -22.11 0.34
C ARG A 510 -0.91 -21.57 1.28
N ASN A 511 -0.45 -20.34 1.05
CA ASN A 511 0.45 -19.63 1.96
C ASN A 511 -0.35 -19.01 3.11
N GLY A 512 -0.25 -19.61 4.30
CA GLY A 512 -1.02 -19.19 5.46
C GLY A 512 -2.51 -19.23 5.15
N VAL A 513 -3.18 -18.11 5.41
CA VAL A 513 -4.58 -17.88 5.05
C VAL A 513 -4.75 -17.07 3.76
N LYS A 514 -3.71 -16.84 2.95
CA LYS A 514 -3.84 -16.08 1.71
C LYS A 514 -4.79 -16.75 0.72
N ARG A 515 -5.54 -15.95 -0.04
CA ARG A 515 -6.32 -16.44 -1.19
C ARG A 515 -5.37 -17.05 -2.21
N LYS A 516 -5.69 -18.23 -2.74
CA LYS A 516 -4.88 -18.85 -3.79
C LYS A 516 -5.08 -18.11 -5.12
N SER A 517 -4.09 -18.20 -6.01
CA SER A 517 -4.27 -17.77 -7.40
C SER A 517 -5.45 -18.53 -8.03
N GLY A 518 -6.30 -17.83 -8.79
CA GLY A 518 -7.51 -18.39 -9.42
C GLY A 518 -8.65 -18.77 -8.46
N GLU A 519 -8.49 -18.66 -7.14
CA GLU A 519 -9.57 -18.95 -6.20
C GLU A 519 -10.60 -17.81 -6.17
N SER A 520 -11.86 -18.13 -6.44
CA SER A 520 -12.94 -17.15 -6.37
C SER A 520 -13.11 -16.61 -4.95
N ARG A 521 -13.55 -15.35 -4.84
CA ARG A 521 -13.81 -14.71 -3.55
C ARG A 521 -14.74 -15.53 -2.66
N GLN A 522 -15.81 -16.08 -3.23
CA GLN A 522 -16.78 -16.89 -2.50
C GLN A 522 -16.17 -18.20 -1.98
N ALA A 523 -15.32 -18.86 -2.79
CA ALA A 523 -14.62 -20.07 -2.36
C ALA A 523 -13.64 -19.76 -1.23
N TYR A 524 -12.91 -18.66 -1.35
CA TYR A 524 -12.01 -18.17 -0.31
C TYR A 524 -12.73 -17.86 1.01
N ASP A 525 -13.83 -17.09 0.95
CA ASP A 525 -14.59 -16.71 2.14
C ASP A 525 -15.20 -17.94 2.83
N ARG A 526 -15.71 -18.93 2.05
CA ARG A 526 -16.18 -20.21 2.60
C ARG A 526 -15.07 -21.00 3.27
N PHE A 527 -13.90 -21.08 2.63
CA PHE A 527 -12.73 -21.76 3.18
C PHE A 527 -12.29 -21.11 4.50
N LEU A 528 -12.11 -19.78 4.50
CA LEU A 528 -11.60 -19.05 5.65
C LEU A 528 -12.59 -19.12 6.82
N LYS A 529 -13.89 -18.92 6.55
CA LYS A 529 -14.95 -19.12 7.54
C LYS A 529 -14.91 -20.51 8.14
N LYS A 530 -14.82 -21.55 7.32
CA LYS A 530 -14.79 -22.94 7.80
C LYS A 530 -13.58 -23.23 8.69
N ASP A 531 -12.40 -22.79 8.27
CA ASP A 531 -11.16 -23.05 9.01
C ASP A 531 -11.14 -22.31 10.35
N LEU A 532 -11.43 -21.00 10.32
CA LEU A 532 -11.36 -20.16 11.52
C LEU A 532 -12.47 -20.51 12.52
N SER A 533 -13.72 -20.67 12.08
CA SER A 533 -14.82 -21.02 12.99
C SER A 533 -14.63 -22.39 13.63
N LYS A 534 -14.00 -23.35 12.93
CA LYS A 534 -13.68 -24.65 13.54
C LYS A 534 -12.77 -24.49 14.76
N LEU A 535 -11.74 -23.64 14.66
CA LEU A 535 -10.88 -23.37 15.80
C LEU A 535 -11.57 -22.48 16.85
N GLN A 536 -12.39 -21.50 16.46
CA GLN A 536 -13.18 -20.69 17.41
C GLN A 536 -14.04 -21.58 18.32
N THR A 537 -14.79 -22.53 17.74
CA THR A 537 -15.61 -23.47 18.51
C THR A 537 -14.77 -24.29 19.47
N LYS A 538 -13.63 -24.83 19.01
CA LYS A 538 -12.77 -25.66 19.89
C LYS A 538 -12.15 -24.88 21.04
N ILE A 539 -11.72 -23.64 20.80
CA ILE A 539 -11.22 -22.76 21.88
C ILE A 539 -12.35 -22.42 22.85
N GLN A 540 -13.55 -22.11 22.34
CA GLN A 540 -14.71 -21.83 23.17
C GLN A 540 -15.12 -23.04 24.04
N ASP A 541 -15.11 -24.24 23.47
CA ASP A 541 -15.43 -25.47 24.19
C ASP A 541 -14.41 -25.74 25.31
N ALA A 542 -13.13 -25.50 25.06
CA ALA A 542 -12.06 -25.76 26.04
C ALA A 542 -11.95 -24.67 27.13
N THR A 543 -12.22 -23.41 26.79
CA THR A 543 -11.93 -22.26 27.67
C THR A 543 -13.19 -21.56 28.19
N GLY A 544 -14.36 -21.89 27.66
CA GLY A 544 -15.62 -21.18 27.89
C GLY A 544 -15.74 -19.85 27.16
N THR A 545 -14.69 -19.38 26.47
CA THR A 545 -14.66 -18.07 25.79
C THR A 545 -14.26 -18.23 24.33
N ALA A 546 -15.04 -17.66 23.42
CA ALA A 546 -14.66 -17.62 22.01
C ALA A 546 -13.48 -16.65 21.80
N PRO A 547 -12.47 -17.02 20.99
CA PRO A 547 -11.34 -16.14 20.74
C PRO A 547 -11.82 -14.92 19.95
N SER A 548 -11.43 -13.75 20.44
CA SER A 548 -11.81 -12.43 19.92
C SER A 548 -10.77 -11.85 18.98
N THR A 549 -9.59 -12.46 18.86
CA THR A 549 -8.46 -11.97 18.08
C THR A 549 -7.96 -13.06 17.12
N PHE A 550 -7.67 -12.65 15.87
CA PHE A 550 -7.07 -13.53 14.87
C PHE A 550 -5.61 -13.14 14.60
N THR A 551 -4.69 -14.09 14.77
CA THR A 551 -3.27 -13.90 14.47
C THR A 551 -2.97 -14.50 13.11
N TYR A 552 -2.44 -13.72 12.17
CA TYR A 552 -2.20 -14.18 10.81
C TYR A 552 -0.94 -15.06 10.72
N PRO A 553 -1.03 -16.35 10.31
CA PRO A 553 0.14 -17.18 10.05
C PRO A 553 1.10 -16.50 9.06
N PHE A 554 2.38 -16.37 9.45
CA PHE A 554 3.44 -15.71 8.67
C PHE A 554 3.15 -14.25 8.26
N GLY A 555 2.17 -13.59 8.89
CA GLY A 555 1.68 -12.28 8.42
C GLY A 555 1.02 -12.35 7.03
N ALA A 556 0.57 -13.54 6.63
CA ALA A 556 0.10 -13.79 5.27
C ALA A 556 -1.35 -13.29 5.08
N VAL A 557 -1.49 -12.00 4.78
CA VAL A 557 -2.78 -11.31 4.64
C VAL A 557 -3.28 -11.32 3.19
N SER A 558 -4.61 -11.38 3.01
CA SER A 558 -5.29 -11.05 1.74
C SER A 558 -6.28 -9.92 1.94
N ARG A 559 -6.44 -9.03 0.95
CA ARG A 559 -7.37 -7.88 0.98
C ARG A 559 -8.77 -8.26 1.47
N SER A 560 -9.26 -9.43 1.07
CA SER A 560 -10.57 -9.96 1.46
C SER A 560 -10.69 -10.52 2.89
N SER A 561 -9.58 -10.83 3.54
CA SER A 561 -9.56 -11.58 4.80
C SER A 561 -10.16 -10.79 5.97
N LEU A 562 -9.91 -9.48 6.04
CA LEU A 562 -10.39 -8.60 7.11
C LEU A 562 -11.92 -8.63 7.23
N LYS A 563 -12.62 -8.45 6.10
CA LYS A 563 -14.09 -8.50 6.04
C LYS A 563 -14.65 -9.81 6.56
N THR A 564 -13.97 -10.92 6.23
CA THR A 564 -14.40 -12.25 6.67
C THR A 564 -14.16 -12.45 8.15
N ILE A 565 -13.01 -12.07 8.71
CA ILE A 565 -12.76 -12.24 10.15
C ILE A 565 -13.68 -11.35 11.00
N LYS A 566 -13.97 -10.10 10.56
CA LYS A 566 -14.96 -9.23 11.23
C LYS A 566 -16.35 -9.88 11.28
N LYS A 567 -16.79 -10.49 10.16
CA LYS A 567 -18.05 -11.24 10.10
C LYS A 567 -18.10 -12.48 11.00
N LEU A 568 -16.94 -13.01 11.39
CA LEU A 568 -16.85 -14.13 12.35
C LEU A 568 -16.78 -13.65 13.80
N GLY A 569 -16.92 -12.34 14.04
CA GLY A 569 -16.92 -11.76 15.38
C GLY A 569 -15.52 -11.53 15.97
N PHE A 570 -14.44 -11.70 15.20
CA PHE A 570 -13.14 -11.22 15.64
C PHE A 570 -13.19 -9.69 15.76
N LYS A 571 -12.66 -9.17 16.87
CA LYS A 571 -12.60 -7.76 17.25
C LYS A 571 -11.22 -7.14 17.02
N ALA A 572 -10.20 -7.98 16.86
CA ALA A 572 -8.82 -7.56 16.65
C ALA A 572 -8.07 -8.56 15.76
N SER A 573 -6.91 -8.14 15.22
CA SER A 573 -5.98 -9.05 14.57
C SER A 573 -4.52 -8.66 14.75
N LEU A 574 -3.65 -9.66 14.75
CA LEU A 574 -2.20 -9.51 14.91
C LEU A 574 -1.48 -9.79 13.57
N GLY A 575 -0.64 -8.85 13.14
CA GLY A 575 0.21 -8.98 11.94
C GLY A 575 1.64 -9.40 12.27
N CYS A 576 2.57 -9.30 11.32
CA CYS A 576 4.00 -9.50 11.56
C CYS A 576 4.85 -8.25 11.26
N GLU A 577 4.20 -7.11 11.01
CA GLU A 577 4.90 -5.84 10.85
C GLU A 577 5.54 -5.43 12.18
N GLU A 578 6.82 -5.08 12.15
CA GLU A 578 7.57 -4.59 13.31
C GLU A 578 7.11 -3.17 13.67
N GLY A 579 6.81 -2.92 14.95
CA GLY A 579 6.48 -1.57 15.39
C GLY A 579 5.71 -1.49 16.69
N ILE A 580 5.49 -0.26 17.14
CA ILE A 580 4.68 0.08 18.32
C ILE A 580 3.33 0.62 17.85
N ASN A 581 2.27 0.19 18.50
CA ASN A 581 0.92 0.62 18.17
C ASN A 581 0.56 1.87 18.96
N THR A 582 -0.27 2.72 18.35
CA THR A 582 -0.96 3.81 19.03
C THR A 582 -2.44 3.48 19.02
N ILE A 583 -2.98 3.14 20.19
CA ILE A 583 -4.36 2.67 20.34
C ILE A 583 -5.22 3.83 20.82
N LYS A 584 -6.31 4.09 20.10
CA LYS A 584 -7.23 5.18 20.40
C LYS A 584 -8.52 4.63 21.00
N LYS A 585 -8.98 5.25 22.09
CA LYS A 585 -10.29 4.94 22.66
C LYS A 585 -11.39 5.26 21.65
N GLY A 586 -12.39 4.39 21.52
CA GLY A 586 -13.49 4.59 20.57
C GLY A 586 -13.17 4.29 19.11
N ASP A 587 -11.99 3.73 18.81
CA ASP A 587 -11.60 3.31 17.46
C ASP A 587 -11.38 1.79 17.37
N PRO A 588 -12.44 0.98 17.21
CA PRO A 588 -12.34 -0.48 17.08
C PRO A 588 -11.49 -0.93 15.89
N ASP A 589 -11.35 -0.11 14.84
CA ASP A 589 -10.59 -0.49 13.66
C ASP A 589 -9.08 -0.42 13.89
N SER A 590 -8.63 0.39 14.85
CA SER A 590 -7.23 0.41 15.32
C SER A 590 -6.74 -0.92 15.91
N LEU A 591 -7.65 -1.87 16.19
CA LEU A 591 -7.32 -3.18 16.75
C LEU A 591 -6.97 -4.24 15.69
N TYR A 592 -7.05 -3.93 14.40
CA TYR A 592 -6.71 -4.86 13.33
C TYR A 592 -5.30 -4.60 12.78
N PHE A 593 -4.60 -5.68 12.46
CA PHE A 593 -3.22 -5.69 11.97
C PHE A 593 -2.23 -5.04 12.94
N LEU A 594 -2.43 -5.25 14.24
CA LEU A 594 -1.51 -4.75 15.26
C LEU A 594 -0.08 -5.20 14.96
N LYS A 595 0.83 -4.22 14.97
CA LYS A 595 2.27 -4.40 14.80
C LYS A 595 2.85 -5.11 16.01
N ARG A 596 3.89 -5.92 15.81
CA ARG A 596 4.52 -6.72 16.86
C ARG A 596 6.03 -6.69 16.76
N CYS A 597 6.69 -6.68 17.90
CA CYS A 597 8.15 -6.74 18.01
C CYS A 597 8.62 -8.18 18.19
N LEU A 598 9.25 -8.77 17.17
CA LEU A 598 9.81 -10.12 17.26
C LEU A 598 10.94 -10.16 18.29
N ARG A 599 10.80 -11.04 19.28
CA ARG A 599 11.81 -11.24 20.30
C ARG A 599 12.82 -12.31 19.90
N THR A 600 13.90 -11.89 19.27
CA THR A 600 15.02 -12.76 18.85
C THR A 600 16.09 -12.91 19.96
N PRO A 601 16.90 -13.99 20.00
CA PRO A 601 17.82 -14.25 21.11
C PRO A 601 19.09 -13.39 21.13
N GLU A 602 19.43 -12.69 20.04
CA GLU A 602 20.72 -12.01 19.87
C GLU A 602 20.85 -10.74 20.72
N LYS A 603 19.73 -10.16 21.15
CA LYS A 603 19.70 -8.97 22.01
C LYS A 603 19.50 -9.36 23.48
N SER A 604 20.24 -8.71 24.37
CA SER A 604 19.89 -8.70 25.80
C SER A 604 18.53 -8.02 26.01
N SER A 605 17.84 -8.33 27.12
CA SER A 605 16.55 -7.72 27.43
C SER A 605 16.62 -6.18 27.42
N ALA A 606 17.63 -5.59 28.06
CA ALA A 606 17.82 -4.14 28.08
C ALA A 606 17.93 -3.56 26.67
N ARG A 607 18.84 -4.08 25.84
CA ARG A 607 19.04 -3.60 24.47
C ARG A 607 17.80 -3.80 23.61
N PHE A 608 17.08 -4.92 23.78
CA PHE A 608 15.84 -5.18 23.06
C PHE A 608 14.79 -4.11 23.38
N PHE A 609 14.49 -3.88 24.65
CA PHE A 609 13.46 -2.93 25.07
C PHE A 609 13.86 -1.45 24.87
N GLU A 610 15.14 -1.10 24.91
CA GLU A 610 15.63 0.27 24.61
C GLU A 610 15.56 0.62 23.12
N THR A 611 15.67 -0.39 22.24
CA THR A 611 15.61 -0.23 20.78
C THR A 611 14.23 -0.54 20.19
N MET A 612 13.28 -0.94 21.04
CA MET A 612 11.90 -1.25 20.69
C MET A 612 11.17 0.03 20.23
N GLY A 613 10.80 0.09 18.94
CA GLY A 613 10.11 1.24 18.34
C GLY A 613 11.00 2.36 17.78
N LYS A 614 12.31 2.11 17.63
CA LYS A 614 13.28 3.01 16.93
C LYS A 614 13.66 2.49 15.53
N LYS A 615 12.82 1.63 14.95
CA LYS A 615 13.04 0.99 13.66
C LYS A 615 11.98 1.42 12.66
#